data_AF-A0AA40MJL3-F1
#
_entry.id   AF-A0AA40MJL3-F1
#
_cell.length_a   1.000
_cell.length_b   1.000
_cell.length_c   1.000
_cell.angle_alpha   90.00
_cell.angle_beta   90.00
_cell.angle_gamma   90.00
#
_symmetry.space_group_name_H-M   'P 1'
#
loop_
_entity.id
_entity.type
_entity.pdbx_description
1 polymer ?
#
loop_
_entity_poly.entity_id
_entity_poly.type
_entity_poly.pdbx_seq_one_letter_code
_entity_poly.pdbx_strand_id
1 'polypeptide(L)'
;LKKVLAAYTRIQADFIKGRKDGKQVSLADLIVLGGNTAVEQAADRAGQRVSVPFTPGRVDALQTQTDVASFAFLEPKADGFRNYYSARADLGPAESLVDKADSLGLTVAEMTVLVGGMRSLGANAGN
;
A
#
# COMPACT_ATOMS: atom_id res chain seq x y z
N LEU A 1 -11.06 -3.32 -3.24
CA LEU A 1 -9.93 -4.27 -3.47
C LEU A 1 -10.07 -5.14 -4.73
N LYS A 2 -11.04 -6.06 -4.83
CA LYS A 2 -11.18 -7.00 -5.98
C LYS A 2 -11.09 -6.34 -7.37
N LYS A 3 -11.78 -5.22 -7.56
CA LYS A 3 -11.75 -4.41 -8.79
C LYS A 3 -10.34 -3.94 -9.17
N VAL A 4 -9.56 -3.49 -8.18
CA VAL A 4 -8.20 -2.97 -8.37
C VAL A 4 -7.24 -4.11 -8.76
N LEU A 5 -7.32 -5.25 -8.05
CA LEU A 5 -6.50 -6.42 -8.38
C LEU A 5 -6.78 -6.93 -9.79
N ALA A 6 -8.06 -7.00 -10.20
CA ALA A 6 -8.41 -7.38 -11.56
C ALA A 6 -7.82 -6.45 -12.63
N ALA A 7 -7.73 -5.15 -12.35
CA ALA A 7 -7.09 -4.18 -13.24
C ALA A 7 -5.57 -4.41 -13.33
N TYR A 8 -4.90 -4.61 -12.19
CA TYR A 8 -3.46 -4.90 -12.17
C TYR A 8 -3.13 -6.25 -12.82
N THR A 9 -3.93 -7.29 -12.63
CA THR A 9 -3.76 -8.58 -13.33
C THR A 9 -3.87 -8.42 -14.84
N ARG A 10 -4.81 -7.59 -15.32
CA ARG A 10 -4.92 -7.29 -16.75
C ARG A 10 -3.67 -6.58 -17.27
N ILE A 11 -3.21 -5.54 -16.56
CA ILE A 11 -1.99 -4.80 -16.91
C ILE A 11 -0.77 -5.73 -16.93
N GLN A 12 -0.64 -6.63 -15.94
CA GLN A 12 0.42 -7.64 -15.89
C GLN A 12 0.40 -8.54 -17.13
N ALA A 13 -0.77 -9.08 -17.48
CA ALA A 13 -0.94 -9.98 -18.62
C ALA A 13 -0.64 -9.27 -19.95
N ASP A 14 -1.13 -8.04 -20.12
CA ASP A 14 -0.89 -7.23 -21.32
C ASP A 14 0.60 -6.88 -21.45
N PHE A 15 1.26 -6.52 -20.35
CA PHE A 15 2.69 -6.27 -20.31
C PHE A 15 3.47 -7.52 -20.73
N ILE A 16 3.22 -8.68 -20.13
CA ILE A 16 3.94 -9.92 -20.46
C ILE A 16 3.70 -10.31 -21.93
N LYS A 17 2.45 -10.24 -22.41
CA LYS A 17 2.10 -10.58 -23.80
C LYS A 17 2.79 -9.69 -24.84
N GLY A 18 3.00 -8.41 -24.51
CA GLY A 18 3.63 -7.44 -25.41
C GLY A 18 5.16 -7.56 -25.49
N ARG A 19 5.80 -8.36 -24.63
CA ARG A 19 7.26 -8.38 -24.46
C ARG A 19 7.87 -9.60 -25.17
N LYS A 20 8.91 -9.35 -25.97
CA LYS A 20 9.68 -10.39 -26.69
C LYS A 20 11.02 -10.70 -26.03
N ASP A 21 11.42 -9.91 -25.04
CA ASP A 21 12.72 -9.99 -24.37
C ASP A 21 12.66 -10.77 -23.04
N GLY A 22 11.56 -11.50 -22.80
CA GLY A 22 11.39 -12.37 -21.64
C GLY A 22 11.20 -11.66 -20.30
N LYS A 23 11.22 -10.32 -20.24
CA LYS A 23 11.01 -9.61 -18.98
C LYS A 23 9.57 -9.74 -18.52
N GLN A 24 9.42 -10.00 -17.22
CA GLN A 24 8.14 -10.12 -16.54
C GLN A 24 8.05 -9.10 -15.41
N VAL A 25 6.85 -8.91 -14.87
CA VAL A 25 6.59 -8.08 -13.70
C VAL A 25 5.63 -8.84 -12.78
N SER A 26 5.88 -8.82 -11.48
CA SER A 26 4.99 -9.43 -10.49
C SER A 26 3.81 -8.51 -10.19
N LEU A 27 2.71 -9.10 -9.72
CA LEU A 27 1.57 -8.33 -9.23
C LEU A 27 1.96 -7.52 -7.99
N ALA A 28 2.81 -8.08 -7.13
CA ALA A 28 3.39 -7.40 -5.97
C ALA A 28 4.13 -6.11 -6.35
N ASP A 29 4.96 -6.13 -7.41
CA ASP A 29 5.63 -4.92 -7.89
C ASP A 29 4.65 -3.94 -8.52
N LEU A 30 3.63 -4.40 -9.26
CA LEU A 30 2.61 -3.53 -9.84
C LEU A 30 1.77 -2.80 -8.77
N ILE A 31 1.50 -3.44 -7.63
CA ILE A 31 0.79 -2.81 -6.51
C ILE A 31 1.58 -1.62 -5.98
N VAL A 32 2.89 -1.79 -5.76
CA VAL A 32 3.78 -0.71 -5.28
C VAL A 32 3.97 0.37 -6.33
N LEU A 33 4.25 -0.03 -7.58
CA LEU A 33 4.45 0.91 -8.68
C LEU A 33 3.20 1.75 -8.96
N GLY A 34 2.01 1.13 -8.88
CA GLY A 34 0.75 1.84 -9.01
C GLY A 34 0.53 2.86 -7.89
N GLY A 35 0.92 2.53 -6.65
CA GLY A 35 0.94 3.46 -5.53
C GLY A 35 1.87 4.64 -5.76
N ASN A 36 3.12 4.39 -6.15
CA ASN A 36 4.10 5.42 -6.49
C ASN A 36 3.57 6.35 -7.59
N THR A 37 3.02 5.79 -8.66
CA THR A 37 2.45 6.55 -9.79
C THR A 37 1.30 7.45 -9.32
N ALA A 38 0.45 6.97 -8.41
CA ALA A 38 -0.64 7.76 -7.86
C ALA A 38 -0.14 8.95 -7.01
N VAL A 39 0.93 8.74 -6.24
CA VAL A 39 1.58 9.81 -5.45
C VAL A 39 2.21 10.87 -6.37
N GLU A 40 2.96 10.44 -7.39
CA GLU A 40 3.53 11.35 -8.39
C GLU A 40 2.44 12.14 -9.11
N GLN A 41 1.35 11.48 -9.52
CA GLN A 41 0.22 12.15 -10.15
C GLN A 41 -0.47 13.16 -9.22
N ALA A 42 -0.62 12.85 -7.94
CA ALA A 42 -1.21 13.77 -6.97
C ALA A 42 -0.33 14.99 -6.72
N ALA A 43 1.00 14.80 -6.63
CA ALA A 43 1.95 15.89 -6.53
C ALA A 43 1.92 16.78 -7.79
N ASP A 44 1.88 16.19 -8.97
CA ASP A 44 1.82 16.93 -10.25
C ASP A 44 0.55 17.79 -10.34
N ARG A 45 -0.61 17.26 -9.91
CA ARG A 45 -1.86 18.03 -9.79
C ARG A 45 -1.77 19.19 -8.80
N ALA A 46 -0.88 19.11 -7.82
CA ALA A 46 -0.58 20.18 -6.87
C ALA A 46 0.55 21.12 -7.37
N GLY A 47 0.99 20.98 -8.62
CA GLY A 47 2.05 21.79 -9.22
C GLY A 47 3.46 21.39 -8.79
N GLN A 48 3.64 20.19 -8.21
CA GLN A 48 4.92 19.68 -7.74
C GLN A 48 5.36 18.48 -8.56
N ARG A 49 6.49 18.60 -9.25
CA ARG A 49 7.06 17.48 -10.02
C ARG A 49 8.00 16.69 -9.13
N VAL A 50 7.59 15.49 -8.75
CA VAL A 50 8.38 14.56 -7.93
C VAL A 50 8.58 13.24 -8.68
N SER A 51 9.62 12.50 -8.30
CA SER A 51 9.79 11.12 -8.72
C SER A 51 9.95 10.25 -7.48
N VAL A 52 9.10 9.25 -7.34
CA VAL A 52 9.08 8.35 -6.20
C VAL A 52 9.96 7.14 -6.53
N PRO A 53 11.03 6.86 -5.75
CA PRO A 53 11.92 5.74 -6.01
C PRO A 53 11.18 4.40 -6.10
N PHE A 54 11.53 3.59 -7.10
CA PHE A 54 10.98 2.26 -7.28
C PHE A 54 12.11 1.25 -7.51
N THR A 55 12.14 0.22 -6.66
CA THR A 55 13.06 -0.92 -6.78
C THR A 55 12.24 -2.16 -7.11
N PRO A 56 12.38 -2.75 -8.31
CA PRO A 56 11.71 -3.98 -8.69
C PRO A 56 12.35 -5.20 -8.02
N GLY A 57 11.64 -6.33 -8.05
CA GLY A 57 12.14 -7.62 -7.58
C GLY A 57 11.23 -8.33 -6.58
N ARG A 58 10.06 -7.76 -6.25
CA ARG A 58 9.07 -8.50 -5.45
C ARG A 58 8.52 -9.65 -6.28
N VAL A 59 8.12 -10.71 -5.61
CA VAL A 59 7.55 -11.91 -6.23
C VAL A 59 6.17 -12.19 -5.68
N ASP A 60 5.35 -12.86 -6.47
CA ASP A 60 4.00 -13.27 -6.07
C ASP A 60 4.07 -14.61 -5.34
N ALA A 61 3.77 -14.62 -4.04
CA ALA A 61 3.72 -15.84 -3.25
C ALA A 61 2.47 -16.67 -3.61
N LEU A 62 2.63 -18.00 -3.60
CA LEU A 62 1.53 -18.94 -3.79
C LEU A 62 0.74 -19.14 -2.49
N GLN A 63 -0.53 -19.51 -2.61
CA GLN A 63 -1.35 -19.86 -1.45
C GLN A 63 -0.74 -21.01 -0.62
N THR A 64 -0.09 -21.97 -1.28
CA THR A 64 0.62 -23.08 -0.61
C THR A 64 1.85 -22.66 0.18
N GLN A 65 2.37 -21.45 -0.08
CA GLN A 65 3.47 -20.83 0.67
C GLN A 65 2.96 -19.93 1.81
N THR A 66 1.63 -19.87 2.01
CA THR A 66 0.99 -18.92 2.92
C THR A 66 0.15 -19.66 3.97
N ASP A 67 0.59 -19.62 5.22
CA ASP A 67 -0.20 -20.09 6.36
C ASP A 67 -1.21 -19.04 6.81
N VAL A 68 -2.49 -19.27 6.51
CA VAL A 68 -3.60 -18.35 6.81
C VAL A 68 -3.72 -18.06 8.31
N ALA A 69 -3.48 -19.06 9.17
CA ALA A 69 -3.62 -18.87 10.62
C ALA A 69 -2.57 -17.90 11.17
N SER A 70 -1.33 -18.03 10.70
CA SER A 70 -0.25 -17.11 11.07
C SER A 70 -0.49 -15.67 10.59
N PHE A 71 -1.06 -15.49 9.39
CA PHE A 71 -1.37 -14.16 8.86
C PHE A 71 -2.54 -13.46 9.57
N ALA A 72 -3.41 -14.19 10.27
CA ALA A 72 -4.53 -13.59 11.01
C ALA A 72 -4.06 -12.60 12.08
N PHE A 73 -2.88 -12.79 12.67
CA PHE A 73 -2.28 -11.87 13.63
C PHE A 73 -1.85 -10.53 13.02
N LEU A 74 -1.72 -10.46 11.69
CA LEU A 74 -1.38 -9.23 10.97
C LEU A 74 -2.61 -8.39 10.60
N GLU A 75 -3.82 -8.87 10.89
CA GLU A 75 -5.04 -8.08 10.66
C GLU A 75 -5.05 -6.85 11.60
N PRO A 76 -5.02 -5.62 11.07
CA PRO A 76 -4.98 -4.43 11.91
C PRO A 76 -6.33 -4.24 12.60
N LYS A 77 -6.31 -4.09 13.92
CA LYS A 77 -7.48 -3.67 14.72
C LYS A 77 -7.74 -2.16 14.62
N ALA A 78 -6.68 -1.39 14.39
CA ALA A 78 -6.71 0.04 14.12
C ALA A 78 -5.62 0.39 13.11
N ASP A 79 -5.88 1.37 12.26
CA ASP A 79 -4.94 1.88 11.27
C ASP A 79 -5.22 3.37 11.04
N GLY A 80 -4.54 4.21 11.82
CA GLY A 80 -4.71 5.66 11.78
C GLY A 80 -4.38 6.29 10.42
N PHE A 81 -3.46 5.69 9.65
CA PHE A 81 -3.10 6.19 8.32
C PHE A 81 -4.27 6.08 7.35
N ARG A 82 -5.06 5.00 7.43
CA ARG A 82 -6.31 4.83 6.67
C ARG A 82 -7.57 5.27 7.43
N ASN A 83 -7.44 5.96 8.56
CA ASN A 83 -8.59 6.40 9.37
C ASN A 83 -9.52 5.25 9.79
N TYR A 84 -8.97 4.08 10.07
CA TYR A 84 -9.72 2.89 10.46
C TYR A 84 -9.57 2.59 11.94
N TYR A 85 -10.68 2.30 12.62
CA TYR A 85 -10.69 1.93 14.03
C TYR A 85 -11.82 0.92 14.31
N SER A 86 -11.46 -0.23 14.87
CA SER A 86 -12.39 -1.31 15.20
C SER A 86 -12.79 -1.28 16.67
N ALA A 87 -13.98 -1.81 16.99
CA ALA A 87 -14.39 -2.10 18.36
C ALA A 87 -13.50 -3.16 19.06
N ARG A 88 -12.67 -3.88 18.29
CA ARG A 88 -11.69 -4.85 18.80
C ARG A 88 -10.35 -4.22 19.19
N ALA A 89 -10.16 -2.92 18.98
CA ALA A 89 -8.91 -2.23 19.31
C ALA A 89 -8.74 -2.16 20.84
N ASP A 90 -7.54 -2.51 21.29
CA ASP A 90 -7.22 -2.61 22.72
C ASP A 90 -6.80 -1.26 23.33
N LEU A 91 -6.23 -0.37 22.50
CA LEU A 91 -5.74 0.96 22.88
C LEU A 91 -6.64 2.05 22.33
N GLY A 92 -6.58 3.26 22.89
CA GLY A 92 -7.30 4.41 22.33
C GLY A 92 -6.82 4.77 20.90
N PRO A 93 -7.60 5.56 20.12
CA PRO A 93 -7.24 5.86 18.73
C PRO A 93 -5.87 6.51 18.53
N ALA A 94 -5.50 7.46 19.39
CA ALA A 94 -4.21 8.14 19.30
C ALA A 94 -3.04 7.19 19.66
N GLU A 95 -3.21 6.39 20.71
CA GLU A 95 -2.23 5.39 21.13
C GLU A 95 -2.04 4.32 20.06
N SER A 96 -3.14 3.83 19.48
CA SER A 96 -3.12 2.88 18.36
C SER A 96 -2.41 3.42 17.12
N LEU A 97 -2.51 4.73 16.84
CA LEU A 97 -1.77 5.35 15.75
C LEU A 97 -0.27 5.35 16.02
N VAL A 98 0.15 5.70 17.24
CA VAL A 98 1.56 5.69 17.63
C VAL A 98 2.13 4.28 17.62
N ASP A 99 1.39 3.29 18.16
CA ASP A 99 1.76 1.88 18.11
C ASP A 99 1.91 1.39 16.66
N LYS A 100 0.98 1.76 15.78
CA LYS A 100 1.08 1.41 14.37
C LYS A 100 2.29 2.07 13.70
N ALA A 101 2.59 3.33 14.02
CA ALA A 101 3.74 4.04 13.48
C ALA A 101 5.06 3.40 13.93
N ASP A 102 5.16 2.99 15.20
CA ASP A 102 6.31 2.27 15.75
C ASP A 102 6.53 0.92 15.05
N SER A 103 5.45 0.14 14.82
CA SER A 103 5.53 -1.12 14.07
C SER A 103 6.04 -0.97 12.63
N LEU A 104 5.92 0.23 12.07
CA LEU A 104 6.40 0.58 10.73
C LEU A 104 7.78 1.26 10.76
N GLY A 105 8.39 1.44 11.93
CA GLY A 105 9.69 2.07 12.12
C GLY A 105 9.69 3.58 11.83
N LEU A 106 8.55 4.26 11.98
CA LEU A 106 8.41 5.68 11.64
C LEU A 106 8.79 6.57 12.82
N THR A 107 9.52 7.65 12.53
CA THR A 107 9.69 8.77 13.45
C THR A 107 8.39 9.57 13.61
N VAL A 108 8.32 10.42 14.64
CA VAL A 108 7.17 11.32 14.87
C VAL A 108 6.91 12.23 13.65
N ALA A 109 7.98 12.74 13.03
CA ALA A 109 7.86 13.59 11.84
C ALA A 109 7.32 12.80 10.64
N GLU A 110 7.85 11.60 10.38
CA GLU A 110 7.39 10.73 9.28
C GLU A 110 5.95 10.29 9.46
N MET A 111 5.55 9.90 10.67
CA MET A 111 4.15 9.62 11.01
C MET A 111 3.26 10.83 10.70
N THR A 112 3.68 12.03 11.11
CA THR A 112 2.88 13.25 10.94
C THR A 112 2.67 13.59 9.46
N VAL A 113 3.74 13.58 8.65
CA VAL A 113 3.61 13.87 7.20
C VAL A 113 2.81 12.78 6.49
N LEU A 114 2.96 11.52 6.90
CA LEU A 114 2.23 10.40 6.30
C LEU A 114 0.73 10.50 6.59
N VAL A 115 0.31 10.82 7.82
CA VAL A 115 -1.11 11.03 8.14
C VAL A 115 -1.67 12.19 7.32
N GLY A 116 -0.98 13.34 7.27
CA GLY A 116 -1.41 14.50 6.51
C GLY A 116 -1.56 14.21 5.01
N GLY A 117 -0.56 13.56 4.41
CA GLY A 117 -0.55 13.19 2.99
C GLY A 117 -1.63 12.16 2.66
N MET A 118 -1.82 11.14 3.49
CA MET A 118 -2.88 10.14 3.28
C MET A 118 -4.28 10.75 3.33
N ARG A 119 -4.48 11.78 4.16
CA ARG A 119 -5.76 12.53 4.19
C ARG A 119 -5.97 13.35 2.92
N SER A 120 -4.95 14.03 2.40
CA SER A 120 -5.09 14.80 1.15
C SER A 120 -5.32 13.91 -0.07
N LEU A 121 -4.76 12.69 -0.06
CA LEU A 121 -4.97 11.68 -1.09
C LEU A 121 -6.32 10.96 -0.98
N GLY A 122 -7.08 11.16 0.09
CA GLY A 122 -8.34 10.46 0.31
C GLY A 122 -8.17 8.95 0.53
N ALA A 123 -7.06 8.53 1.13
CA ALA A 123 -6.74 7.11 1.35
C ALA A 123 -7.40 6.53 2.62
N ASN A 124 -8.65 6.91 2.90
CA ASN A 124 -9.41 6.43 4.06
C ASN A 124 -10.03 5.04 3.79
N ALA A 125 -10.19 4.26 4.84
CA ALA A 125 -10.92 3.00 4.81
C ALA A 125 -12.42 3.25 4.53
N GLY A 126 -13.04 2.33 3.79
CA GLY A 126 -14.45 2.44 3.38
C GLY A 126 -14.67 3.21 2.08
N ASN A 127 -13.60 3.79 1.49
CA ASN A 127 -13.61 4.36 0.14
C ASN A 127 -13.58 3.30 -0.96
#